data_AF-A0A7W7T0Z8-F1
#
_entry.id   AF-A0A7W7T0Z8-F1
#
_cell.length_a   1.000
_cell.length_b   1.000
_cell.length_c   1.000
_cell.angle_alpha   90.00
_cell.angle_beta   90.00
_cell.angle_gamma   90.00
#
_symmetry.space_group_name_H-M   'P 1'
#
loop_
_entity.id
_entity.type
_entity.pdbx_description
1 polymer ?
#
loop_
_entity_poly.entity_id
_entity_poly.type
_entity_poly.pdbx_seq_one_letter_code
_entity_poly.pdbx_strand_id
1 'polypeptide(L)'
;MEVEPHLDLGAVSTPGSRDELVEAITELARMASRWSDVVGNLYEPTRRLVGTAAAASVSLAARRAEEAFLELEMTLGDVRAARRSLPLATSRGEDDRPMV
;
A
#
# COMPACT_ATOMS: atom_id res chain seq x y z
N MET A 1 6.79 5.80 28.29
CA MET A 1 6.18 6.80 27.38
C MET A 1 6.47 6.29 25.99
N GLU A 2 5.57 5.46 25.46
CA GLU A 2 5.74 4.89 24.13
C GLU A 2 5.52 6.03 23.13
N VAL A 3 6.53 6.29 22.31
CA VAL A 3 6.47 7.30 21.25
C VAL A 3 5.48 6.75 20.22
N GLU A 4 4.31 7.38 20.10
CA GLU A 4 3.44 7.10 18.95
C GLU A 4 4.27 7.33 17.68
N PRO A 5 4.34 6.36 16.75
CA PRO A 5 5.01 6.61 15.49
C PRO A 5 4.20 7.69 14.77
N HIS A 6 4.74 8.91 14.74
CA HIS A 6 4.32 9.92 13.80
C HIS A 6 4.41 9.27 12.41
N LEU A 7 3.27 9.07 11.77
CA LEU A 7 3.22 8.62 10.39
C LEU A 7 3.91 9.71 9.57
N ASP A 8 5.17 9.50 9.24
CA ASP A 8 5.90 10.37 8.33
C ASP A 8 5.35 10.12 6.91
N LEU A 9 4.29 10.84 6.58
CA LEU A 9 3.68 10.86 5.24
C LEU A 9 4.66 11.41 4.18
N GLY A 10 5.83 11.93 4.59
CA GLY A 10 6.78 12.65 3.75
C GLY A 10 7.86 11.79 3.08
N ALA A 11 8.00 10.51 3.42
CA ALA A 11 9.14 9.71 2.96
C ALA A 11 8.75 8.43 2.20
N VAL A 12 7.71 8.46 1.35
CA VAL A 12 7.65 7.48 0.25
C VAL A 12 8.70 7.90 -0.79
N SER A 13 9.94 7.52 -0.50
CA SER A 13 11.05 7.63 -1.43
C SER A 13 10.69 6.88 -2.70
N THR A 14 11.07 7.39 -3.88
CA THR A 14 10.85 6.66 -5.13
C THR A 14 11.55 5.29 -5.03
N PRO A 15 10.81 4.17 -5.12
CA PRO A 15 11.41 2.85 -5.01
C PRO A 15 12.46 2.65 -6.10
N GLY A 16 13.69 2.34 -5.72
CA GLY A 16 14.79 2.00 -6.62
C GLY A 16 14.81 0.52 -6.99
N SER A 17 14.13 -0.31 -6.20
CA SER A 17 14.00 -1.74 -6.42
C SER A 17 12.56 -2.22 -6.34
N ARG A 18 12.34 -3.45 -6.82
CA ARG A 18 11.04 -4.11 -6.75
C ARG A 18 10.62 -4.41 -5.30
N ASP A 19 11.56 -4.82 -4.46
CA ASP A 19 11.25 -5.14 -3.06
C ASP A 19 10.87 -3.87 -2.30
N GLU A 20 11.56 -2.75 -2.57
CA GLU A 20 11.15 -1.43 -2.09
C GLU A 20 9.77 -1.02 -2.61
N LEU A 21 9.43 -1.33 -3.87
CA LEU A 21 8.09 -1.04 -4.41
C LEU A 21 7.00 -1.86 -3.71
N VAL A 22 7.28 -3.15 -3.44
CA VAL A 22 6.37 -4.03 -2.68
C VAL A 22 6.17 -3.51 -1.26
N GLU A 23 7.24 -3.08 -0.59
CA GLU A 23 7.18 -2.50 0.75
C GLU A 23 6.38 -1.20 0.76
N ALA A 24 6.65 -0.29 -0.19
CA ALA A 24 5.94 0.97 -0.33
C ALA A 24 4.43 0.78 -0.56
N ILE A 25 4.04 -0.12 -1.49
CA ILE A 25 2.62 -0.41 -1.75
C ILE A 25 1.96 -1.06 -0.52
N THR A 26 2.67 -1.96 0.17
CA THR A 26 2.17 -2.61 1.39
C THR A 26 1.90 -1.58 2.48
N GLU A 27 2.80 -0.62 2.67
CA GLU A 27 2.63 0.42 3.69
C GLU A 27 1.48 1.37 3.33
N LEU A 28 1.38 1.79 2.06
CA LEU A 28 0.25 2.59 1.58
C LEU A 28 -1.09 1.86 1.79
N ALA A 29 -1.16 0.54 1.55
CA ALA A 29 -2.37 -0.24 1.79
C ALA A 29 -2.76 -0.22 3.27
N ARG A 30 -1.80 -0.43 4.19
CA ARG A 30 -2.04 -0.34 5.64
C ARG A 30 -2.51 1.04 6.06
N MET A 31 -1.90 2.09 5.51
CA MET A 31 -2.28 3.48 5.79
C MET A 31 -3.71 3.77 5.30
N ALA A 32 -4.07 3.32 4.10
CA ALA A 32 -5.42 3.48 3.56
C ALA A 32 -6.47 2.75 4.40
N SER A 33 -6.19 1.52 4.84
CA SER A 33 -7.06 0.77 5.76
C SER A 33 -7.23 1.50 7.09
N ARG A 34 -6.13 1.93 7.73
CA ARG A 34 -6.19 2.70 8.99
C ARG A 34 -6.93 4.03 8.81
N TRP A 35 -6.75 4.69 7.67
CA TRP A 35 -7.43 5.95 7.36
C TRP A 35 -8.94 5.75 7.23
N SER A 36 -9.39 4.68 6.57
CA SER A 36 -10.81 4.29 6.52
C SER A 36 -11.41 4.17 7.92
N ASP A 37 -10.75 3.44 8.82
CA ASP A 37 -11.22 3.24 10.19
C ASP A 37 -11.26 4.55 10.99
N VAL A 38 -10.19 5.35 10.92
CA VAL A 38 -10.07 6.63 11.64
C VAL A 38 -11.14 7.62 11.16
N VAL A 39 -11.38 7.73 9.86
CA VAL A 39 -12.42 8.59 9.30
C VAL A 39 -13.81 8.05 9.64
N GLY A 40 -14.02 6.73 9.57
CA GLY A 40 -15.28 6.08 9.93
C GLY A 40 -15.71 6.38 11.37
N ASN A 41 -14.76 6.41 12.31
CA ASN A 41 -15.00 6.75 13.71
C ASN A 41 -15.53 8.18 13.91
N LEU A 42 -15.35 9.08 12.95
CA LEU A 42 -15.86 10.44 12.99
C LEU A 42 -17.33 10.55 12.58
N TYR A 43 -17.94 9.50 12.01
CA TYR A 43 -19.32 9.55 11.51
C TYR A 43 -20.32 9.94 12.60
N GLU A 44 -20.38 9.17 13.70
CA GLU A 44 -21.35 9.40 14.78
C GLU A 44 -21.12 10.74 15.52
N PRO A 45 -19.88 11.13 15.86
CA PRO A 45 -19.60 12.47 16.39
C PRO A 45 -20.06 13.58 15.43
N THR A 46 -19.75 13.46 14.13
CA THR A 46 -20.14 14.47 13.13
C THR A 46 -21.65 14.55 12.99
N ARG A 47 -22.34 13.41 12.98
CA ARG A 47 -23.81 13.35 12.92
C ARG A 47 -24.46 14.05 14.10
N ARG A 48 -23.91 13.86 15.30
CA ARG A 48 -24.43 14.43 16.55
C ARG A 48 -24.15 15.92 16.70
N LEU A 49 -22.95 16.36 16.32
CA LEU A 49 -22.46 17.72 16.57
C LEU A 49 -22.74 18.70 15.43
N VAL A 50 -22.81 18.21 14.18
CA VAL A 50 -22.90 19.04 12.97
C VAL A 50 -24.16 18.72 12.17
N GLY A 51 -24.44 17.44 11.97
CA GLY A 51 -25.65 16.96 11.30
C GLY A 51 -25.41 15.88 10.25
N THR A 52 -26.49 15.39 9.66
CA THR A 52 -26.50 14.22 8.77
C THR A 52 -25.76 14.44 7.46
N ALA A 53 -25.82 15.64 6.87
CA ALA A 53 -25.13 15.94 5.61
C ALA A 53 -23.60 15.90 5.76
N ALA A 54 -23.07 16.46 6.86
CA ALA A 54 -21.65 16.39 7.18
C ALA A 54 -21.21 14.95 7.47
N ALA A 55 -22.03 14.19 8.22
CA ALA A 55 -21.75 12.78 8.50
C ALA A 55 -21.73 11.92 7.22
N ALA A 56 -22.62 12.19 6.26
CA ALA A 56 -22.59 11.53 4.95
C ALA A 56 -21.28 11.79 4.19
N SER A 57 -20.73 13.01 4.28
CA SER A 57 -19.44 13.35 3.68
C SER A 57 -18.28 12.59 4.34
N VAL A 58 -18.31 12.43 5.67
CA VAL A 58 -17.35 11.61 6.42
C VAL A 58 -17.44 10.14 5.99
N SER A 59 -18.65 9.59 5.90
CA SER A 59 -18.87 8.21 5.43
C SER A 59 -18.33 8.00 4.02
N LEU A 60 -18.54 8.96 3.11
CA LEU A 60 -17.97 8.90 1.75
C LEU A 60 -16.44 8.95 1.76
N ALA A 61 -15.83 9.75 2.62
CA ALA A 61 -14.39 9.82 2.75
C ALA A 61 -13.79 8.50 3.27
N ALA A 62 -14.41 7.88 4.28
CA ALA A 62 -14.02 6.55 4.77
C ALA A 62 -14.14 5.49 3.67
N ARG A 63 -15.26 5.50 2.93
CA ARG A 63 -15.50 4.58 1.82
C ARG A 63 -14.43 4.69 0.72
N ARG A 64 -14.03 5.90 0.35
CA ARG A 64 -12.95 6.12 -0.63
C ARG A 64 -11.60 5.62 -0.14
N ALA A 65 -11.33 5.71 1.16
CA ALA A 65 -10.11 5.16 1.76
C ALA A 65 -10.11 3.62 1.71
N GLU A 66 -11.26 2.99 1.98
CA GLU A 66 -11.45 1.54 1.81
C GLU A 66 -11.26 1.11 0.35
N GLU A 67 -11.82 1.84 -0.61
CA GLU A 67 -11.65 1.57 -2.04
C GLU A 67 -10.18 1.67 -2.45
N ALA A 68 -9.47 2.71 -2.01
CA ALA A 68 -8.03 2.84 -2.24
C ALA A 68 -7.23 1.68 -1.64
N PHE A 69 -7.57 1.21 -0.44
CA PHE A 69 -6.94 0.04 0.18
C PHE A 69 -7.10 -1.22 -0.70
N LEU A 70 -8.32 -1.50 -1.18
CA LEU A 70 -8.59 -2.65 -2.03
C LEU A 70 -7.82 -2.57 -3.36
N GLU A 71 -7.75 -1.39 -3.97
CA GLU A 71 -6.97 -1.16 -5.20
C GLU A 71 -5.47 -1.39 -4.99
N LEU A 72 -4.92 -0.98 -3.84
CA LEU A 72 -3.53 -1.21 -3.48
C LEU A 72 -3.23 -2.69 -3.22
N GLU A 73 -4.14 -3.43 -2.58
CA GLU A 73 -4.02 -4.88 -2.39
C GLU A 73 -4.03 -5.64 -3.73
N MET A 74 -4.90 -5.23 -4.67
CA MET A 74 -4.89 -5.78 -6.03
C MET A 74 -3.56 -5.50 -6.74
N THR A 75 -3.10 -4.25 -6.67
CA THR A 75 -1.81 -3.83 -7.26
C THR A 75 -0.65 -4.64 -6.68
N LEU A 76 -0.64 -4.87 -5.37
CA LEU A 76 0.35 -5.71 -4.69
C LEU A 76 0.31 -7.15 -5.17
N GLY A 77 -0.89 -7.69 -5.42
CA GLY A 77 -1.10 -8.99 -6.06
C GLY A 77 -0.45 -9.07 -7.44
N ASP A 78 -0.69 -8.08 -8.30
CA ASP A 78 -0.12 -8.00 -9.64
C ASP A 78 1.41 -7.87 -9.62
N VAL A 79 1.93 -6.98 -8.78
CA VAL A 79 3.36 -6.81 -8.58
C VAL A 79 3.98 -8.12 -8.14
N ARG A 80 3.40 -8.87 -7.20
CA ARG A 80 3.93 -10.18 -6.77
C ARG A 80 3.81 -11.24 -7.87
N ALA A 81 2.71 -11.26 -8.63
CA ALA A 81 2.48 -12.21 -9.72
C ALA A 81 3.52 -12.06 -10.84
N ALA A 82 3.90 -10.84 -11.20
CA ALA A 82 4.95 -10.55 -12.17
C ALA A 82 6.33 -11.16 -11.82
N ARG A 83 6.53 -11.69 -10.60
CA ARG A 83 7.78 -12.40 -10.21
C ARG A 83 7.84 -13.77 -10.85
N ARG A 84 6.69 -14.43 -10.82
CA ARG A 84 6.57 -15.85 -11.15
C ARG A 84 6.65 -16.05 -12.66
N SER A 85 6.39 -15.01 -13.45
CA SER A 85 6.42 -15.04 -14.91
C SER A 85 7.78 -14.68 -15.53
N LEU A 86 8.75 -14.15 -14.77
CA LEU A 86 10.10 -13.90 -15.26
C LEU A 86 10.87 -15.24 -15.36
N PRO A 87 11.39 -15.62 -16.54
CA PRO A 87 12.23 -16.81 -16.66
C PRO A 87 13.46 -16.65 -15.76
N LEU A 88 13.82 -17.68 -14.97
CA LEU A 88 15.16 -17.76 -14.41
C LEU A 88 16.12 -17.66 -15.58
N ALA A 89 16.88 -16.57 -15.67
CA ALA A 89 17.99 -16.48 -16.58
C ALA A 89 18.91 -17.64 -16.23
N THR A 90 18.92 -18.67 -17.07
CA THR A 90 19.89 -19.75 -16.97
C THR A 90 21.24 -19.09 -17.15
N SER A 91 22.11 -19.16 -16.15
CA SER A 91 23.52 -18.82 -16.34
C SER A 91 24.03 -19.83 -17.36
N ARG A 92 24.01 -19.43 -18.63
CA ARG A 92 24.54 -20.23 -19.73
C ARG A 92 26.00 -20.45 -19.41
N GLY A 93 26.35 -21.73 -19.21
CA GLY A 93 27.66 -22.16 -18.78
C GLY A 93 28.75 -21.54 -19.64
N GLU A 94 29.63 -20.80 -18.97
CA GLU A 94 30.99 -20.59 -19.44
C GLU A 94 31.73 -21.88 -19.10
N ASP A 95 31.53 -22.88 -19.97
CA ASP A 95 32.33 -24.09 -20.05
C ASP A 95 33.69 -23.67 -20.64
N ASP A 96 34.49 -23.00 -19.81
CA ASP A 96 35.87 -22.67 -20.10
C ASP A 96 36.73 -23.90 -19.84
N ARG A 97 37.07 -24.62 -20.93
CA ARG A 97 38.41 -25.19 -21.26
C ARG A 97 38.30 -26.32 -22.30
N PRO A 98 39.40 -26.71 -22.99
CA PRO A 98 40.62 -25.96 -23.32
C PRO A 98 40.90 -25.96 -24.84
N MET A 99 41.67 -24.99 -25.32
CA MET A 99 42.33 -25.10 -26.63
C MET A 99 43.60 -25.95 -26.46
N VAL A 100 43.57 -27.12 -27.10
CA VAL A 100 44.65 -28.01 -27.59
C VAL A 100 45.95 -28.11 -26.81
#